data_AF-A0AA36DPT2-F1
#
_entry.id   AF-A0AA36DPT2-F1
#
_cell.length_a   1.000
_cell.length_b   1.000
_cell.length_c   1.000
_cell.angle_alpha   90.00
_cell.angle_beta   90.00
_cell.angle_gamma   90.00
#
_symmetry.space_group_name_H-M   'P 1'
#
loop_
_entity.id
_entity.type
_entity.pdbx_description
1 polymer ?
#
loop_
_entity_poly.entity_id
_entity_poly.type
_entity_poly.pdbx_seq_one_letter_code
_entity_poly.pdbx_strand_id
1 'polypeptide(L)'
;MLKILVFLALVMVAARRGWTKKIPGVSAANMEKLHQIMSPRPHGLKEFERRFLEWENSLPPAEKAAAQAYREQWHNRYRKMLEQGIPGVSAASMTKLRQMMEPLPERMGAFLEKMHEWMNSLPPEDKKAAEAYREQIRQRHAARRAFHHFKKSHM
;
A
#
# COMPACT_ATOMS: atom_id res chain seq x y z
N MET A 1 -19.95 -6.26 2.41
CA MET A 1 -18.62 -6.87 2.64
C MET A 1 -17.69 -6.80 1.43
N LEU A 2 -18.12 -7.11 0.20
CA LEU A 2 -17.26 -7.07 -1.00
C LEU A 2 -16.61 -5.70 -1.29
N LYS A 3 -17.29 -4.59 -0.94
CA LYS A 3 -16.80 -3.23 -1.21
C LYS A 3 -15.59 -2.86 -0.34
N ILE A 4 -15.49 -3.34 0.92
CA ILE A 4 -14.39 -3.03 1.86
C ILE A 4 -13.09 -3.73 1.45
N LEU A 5 -13.18 -4.99 1.00
CA LEU A 5 -12.04 -5.74 0.46
C LEU A 5 -11.36 -5.05 -0.72
N VAL A 6 -12.15 -4.35 -1.55
CA VAL A 6 -11.64 -3.64 -2.73
C VAL A 6 -10.88 -2.35 -2.35
N PHE A 7 -11.06 -1.79 -1.14
CA PHE A 7 -10.30 -0.61 -0.67
C PHE A 7 -8.89 -1.00 -0.26
N LEU A 8 -8.78 -2.02 0.59
CA LEU A 8 -7.51 -2.65 0.92
C LEU A 8 -6.84 -3.17 -0.34
N ALA A 9 -7.58 -3.77 -1.28
CA ALA A 9 -6.99 -4.23 -2.53
C ALA A 9 -6.48 -3.09 -3.43
N LEU A 10 -7.04 -1.89 -3.36
CA LEU A 10 -6.55 -0.72 -4.12
C LEU A 10 -5.35 -0.06 -3.48
N VAL A 11 -5.35 0.10 -2.16
CA VAL A 11 -4.17 0.54 -1.40
C VAL A 11 -3.06 -0.50 -1.53
N MET A 12 -3.39 -1.80 -1.47
CA MET A 12 -2.50 -2.91 -1.79
C MET A 12 -2.02 -2.86 -3.24
N VAL A 13 -2.86 -2.60 -4.24
CA VAL A 13 -2.42 -2.57 -5.63
C VAL A 13 -1.56 -1.33 -5.89
N ALA A 14 -1.81 -0.20 -5.23
CA ALA A 14 -0.97 0.99 -5.28
C ALA A 14 0.36 0.79 -4.52
N ALA A 15 0.33 0.13 -3.35
CA ALA A 15 1.49 -0.30 -2.59
C ALA A 15 2.32 -1.32 -3.39
N ARG A 16 1.67 -2.35 -3.93
CA ARG A 16 2.26 -3.45 -4.70
C ARG A 16 2.81 -2.99 -6.04
N ARG A 17 2.11 -2.08 -6.77
CA ARG A 17 2.70 -1.38 -7.93
C ARG A 17 3.82 -0.42 -7.53
N GLY A 18 3.84 0.07 -6.29
CA GLY A 18 4.94 0.87 -5.76
C GLY A 18 6.16 0.01 -5.43
N TRP A 19 5.96 -1.22 -4.95
CA TRP A 19 7.02 -2.15 -4.53
C TRP A 19 7.61 -2.97 -5.68
N THR A 20 6.84 -3.20 -6.75
CA THR A 20 7.35 -3.76 -8.01
C THR A 20 7.76 -2.68 -9.01
N LYS A 21 7.65 -1.40 -8.66
CA LYS A 21 8.34 -0.32 -9.37
C LYS A 21 9.79 -0.32 -8.92
N LYS A 22 10.68 0.14 -9.81
CA LYS A 22 12.12 0.31 -9.59
C LYS A 22 12.38 0.86 -8.17
N ILE A 23 12.90 0.00 -7.29
CA ILE A 23 13.31 0.40 -5.94
C ILE A 23 14.64 1.15 -6.11
N PRO A 24 14.74 2.42 -5.69
CA PRO A 24 15.99 3.17 -5.78
C PRO A 24 17.11 2.42 -5.03
N GLY A 25 18.25 2.19 -5.67
CA GLY A 25 19.38 1.47 -5.08
C GLY A 25 19.34 -0.06 -5.23
N VAL A 26 18.29 -0.63 -5.83
CA VAL A 26 18.24 -2.05 -6.21
C VAL A 26 18.52 -2.20 -7.71
N SER A 27 19.33 -3.18 -8.07
CA SER A 27 19.73 -3.41 -9.46
C SER A 27 18.57 -3.92 -10.31
N ALA A 28 18.63 -3.69 -11.63
CA ALA A 28 17.61 -4.18 -12.55
C ALA A 28 17.50 -5.71 -12.53
N ALA A 29 18.62 -6.41 -12.37
CA ALA A 29 18.66 -7.87 -12.26
C ALA A 29 17.91 -8.37 -11.01
N ASN A 30 18.09 -7.72 -9.86
CA ASN A 30 17.37 -8.11 -8.65
C ASN A 30 15.89 -7.68 -8.68
N MET A 31 15.56 -6.57 -9.35
CA MET A 31 14.16 -6.24 -9.65
C MET A 31 13.52 -7.29 -10.56
N GLU A 32 14.24 -7.80 -11.56
CA GLU A 32 13.74 -8.88 -12.44
C GLU A 32 13.48 -10.16 -11.65
N LYS A 33 14.37 -10.53 -10.72
CA LYS A 33 14.12 -11.65 -9.79
C LYS A 33 12.87 -11.44 -8.96
N LEU A 34 12.62 -10.22 -8.46
CA LEU A 34 11.37 -9.90 -7.77
C LEU A 34 10.16 -10.14 -8.68
N HIS A 35 10.23 -9.73 -9.95
CA HIS A 35 9.16 -9.95 -10.92
C HIS A 35 8.89 -11.44 -11.17
N GLN A 36 9.95 -12.24 -11.28
CA GLN A 36 9.86 -13.69 -11.46
C GLN A 36 9.26 -14.36 -10.21
N ILE A 37 9.75 -14.03 -9.02
CA ILE A 37 9.21 -14.54 -7.75
C ILE A 37 7.73 -14.15 -7.58
N MET A 38 7.33 -12.97 -8.06
CA MET A 38 5.95 -12.49 -8.01
C MET A 38 5.07 -13.03 -9.14
N SER A 39 5.59 -13.93 -9.99
CA SER A 39 4.90 -14.55 -11.13
C SER A 39 4.86 -16.09 -10.97
N PRO A 40 3.70 -16.76 -11.02
CA PRO A 40 2.37 -16.19 -11.16
C PRO A 40 1.98 -15.34 -9.95
N ARG A 41 1.04 -14.43 -10.15
CA ARG A 41 0.62 -13.45 -9.14
C ARG A 41 0.24 -14.15 -7.82
N PRO A 42 0.87 -13.79 -6.68
CA PRO A 42 0.52 -14.36 -5.38
C PRO A 42 -0.98 -14.22 -5.06
N HIS A 43 -1.58 -15.32 -4.60
CA HIS A 43 -3.00 -15.51 -4.26
C HIS A 43 -3.35 -14.96 -2.87
N GLY A 44 -2.82 -13.78 -2.54
CA GLY A 44 -3.15 -13.09 -1.30
C GLY A 44 -1.98 -12.32 -0.71
N LEU A 45 -2.20 -11.81 0.49
CA LEU A 45 -1.25 -10.99 1.23
C LEU A 45 -0.15 -11.80 1.87
N LYS A 46 -0.49 -12.88 2.58
CA LYS A 46 0.48 -13.75 3.25
C LYS A 46 1.50 -14.32 2.25
N GLU A 47 1.01 -14.75 1.09
CA GLU A 47 1.88 -15.26 0.04
C GLU A 47 2.75 -14.17 -0.59
N PHE A 48 2.17 -13.00 -0.88
CA PHE A 48 2.94 -11.86 -1.38
C PHE A 48 4.06 -11.47 -0.41
N GLU A 49 3.74 -11.37 0.87
CA GLU A 49 4.68 -10.98 1.92
C GLU A 49 5.81 -12.01 2.06
N ARG A 50 5.48 -13.30 2.09
CA ARG A 50 6.49 -14.36 2.13
C ARG A 50 7.46 -14.27 0.95
N ARG A 51 6.91 -14.15 -0.26
CA ARG A 51 7.71 -14.05 -1.50
C ARG A 51 8.55 -12.76 -1.55
N PHE A 52 8.05 -11.66 -1.00
CA PHE A 52 8.82 -10.42 -0.91
C PHE A 52 9.98 -10.54 0.10
N LEU A 53 9.74 -11.14 1.27
CA LEU A 53 10.79 -11.34 2.27
C LEU A 53 11.88 -12.30 1.77
N GLU A 54 11.50 -13.33 1.03
CA GLU A 54 12.44 -14.24 0.37
C GLU A 54 13.33 -13.47 -0.62
N TRP A 55 12.72 -12.62 -1.45
CA TRP A 55 13.47 -11.74 -2.34
C TRP A 55 14.39 -10.78 -1.58
N GLU A 56 13.91 -10.08 -0.55
CA GLU A 56 14.69 -9.13 0.25
C GLU A 56 15.89 -9.81 0.93
N ASN A 57 15.72 -11.05 1.40
CA ASN A 57 16.81 -11.83 2.00
C ASN A 57 17.81 -12.37 0.98
N SER A 58 17.43 -12.50 -0.29
CA SER A 58 18.34 -12.88 -1.39
C SER A 58 19.22 -11.72 -1.87
N LEU A 59 18.94 -10.49 -1.44
CA LEU A 59 19.68 -9.30 -1.88
C LEU A 59 21.08 -9.21 -1.24
N PRO A 60 22.07 -8.70 -1.98
CA PRO A 60 23.33 -8.27 -1.41
C PRO A 60 23.13 -7.20 -0.32
N PRO A 61 24.02 -7.08 0.68
CA PRO A 61 23.83 -6.17 1.83
C PRO A 61 23.48 -4.73 1.45
N ALA A 62 24.12 -4.15 0.44
CA ALA A 62 23.86 -2.78 -0.02
C ALA A 62 22.46 -2.61 -0.63
N GLU A 63 22.02 -3.57 -1.46
CA GLU A 63 20.68 -3.53 -2.06
C GLU A 63 19.59 -3.87 -1.03
N LYS A 64 19.89 -4.74 -0.06
CA LYS A 64 19.02 -5.03 1.08
C LYS A 64 18.77 -3.78 1.92
N ALA A 65 19.82 -3.01 2.21
CA ALA A 65 19.69 -1.73 2.90
C ALA A 65 18.84 -0.73 2.10
N ALA A 66 19.00 -0.69 0.78
CA ALA A 66 18.18 0.15 -0.09
C ALA A 66 16.69 -0.27 -0.08
N ALA A 67 16.40 -1.58 -0.10
CA ALA A 67 15.05 -2.11 0.02
C ALA A 67 14.42 -1.78 1.39
N GLN A 68 15.19 -1.88 2.48
CA GLN A 68 14.77 -1.52 3.83
C GLN A 68 14.47 -0.01 3.95
N ALA A 69 15.36 0.85 3.45
CA ALA A 69 15.13 2.30 3.42
C ALA A 69 13.88 2.65 2.60
N TYR A 70 13.62 1.94 1.50
CA TYR A 70 12.40 2.12 0.72
C TYR A 70 11.13 1.73 1.50
N ARG A 71 11.20 0.67 2.32
CA ARG A 71 10.13 0.28 3.25
C ARG A 71 9.89 1.33 4.34
N GLU A 72 10.95 1.91 4.89
CA GLU A 72 10.85 3.00 5.87
C GLU A 72 10.23 4.27 5.27
N GLN A 73 10.58 4.64 4.04
CA GLN A 73 9.90 5.74 3.34
C GLN A 73 8.39 5.49 3.23
N TRP A 74 8.01 4.24 3.05
CA TRP A 74 6.61 3.82 3.02
C TRP A 74 5.94 3.98 4.39
N HIS A 75 6.61 3.57 5.47
CA HIS A 75 6.15 3.79 6.84
C HIS A 75 5.96 5.28 7.14
N ASN A 76 6.90 6.13 6.71
CA ASN A 76 6.83 7.58 6.88
C ASN A 76 5.68 8.21 6.10
N ARG A 77 5.43 7.77 4.85
CA ARG A 77 4.27 8.22 4.08
C ARG A 77 2.96 7.86 4.78
N TYR A 78 2.90 6.71 5.43
CA TYR A 78 1.72 6.31 6.18
C TYR A 78 1.54 7.05 7.47
N ARG A 79 2.61 7.26 8.24
CA ARG A 79 2.57 8.11 9.43
C ARG A 79 2.01 9.49 9.06
N LYS A 80 2.49 10.08 7.97
CA LYS A 80 1.99 11.34 7.45
C LYS A 80 0.51 11.29 7.05
N MET A 81 0.04 10.19 6.46
CA MET A 81 -1.39 10.00 6.17
C MET A 81 -2.23 9.96 7.46
N LEU A 82 -1.76 9.25 8.49
CA LEU A 82 -2.44 9.13 9.79
C LEU A 82 -2.49 10.47 10.53
N GLU A 83 -1.46 11.31 10.37
CA GLU A 83 -1.43 12.69 10.88
C GLU A 83 -2.46 13.57 10.15
N GLN A 84 -2.46 13.55 8.82
CA GLN A 84 -3.35 14.37 7.98
C GLN A 84 -4.83 13.99 8.13
N GLY A 85 -5.12 12.74 8.47
CA GLY A 85 -6.48 12.23 8.62
C GLY A 85 -7.20 12.02 7.29
N ILE A 86 -8.41 11.47 7.40
CA ILE A 86 -9.29 11.23 6.25
C ILE A 86 -10.41 12.28 6.29
N PRO A 87 -10.57 13.10 5.23
CA PRO A 87 -11.62 14.11 5.18
C PRO A 87 -13.00 13.51 5.43
N GLY A 88 -13.75 14.12 6.36
CA GLY A 88 -15.11 13.69 6.73
C GLY A 88 -15.18 12.53 7.72
N VAL A 89 -14.05 11.91 8.09
CA VAL A 89 -14.00 10.94 9.19
C VAL A 89 -13.76 11.68 10.51
N SER A 90 -14.52 11.33 11.54
CA SER A 90 -14.41 11.95 12.86
C SER A 90 -13.02 11.80 13.48
N ALA A 91 -12.65 12.78 14.31
CA ALA A 91 -11.40 12.75 15.07
C ALA A 91 -11.30 11.52 15.98
N ALA A 92 -12.41 11.08 16.57
CA ALA A 92 -12.48 9.88 17.41
C ALA A 92 -12.11 8.61 16.62
N SER A 93 -12.67 8.44 15.42
CA SER A 93 -12.34 7.33 14.53
C SER A 93 -10.88 7.39 14.07
N MET A 94 -10.35 8.57 13.76
CA MET A 94 -8.92 8.73 13.42
C MET A 94 -7.99 8.44 14.61
N THR A 95 -8.37 8.82 15.84
CA THR A 95 -7.62 8.49 17.06
C THR A 95 -7.57 6.99 17.28
N LYS A 96 -8.70 6.30 17.11
CA LYS A 96 -8.75 4.84 17.18
C LYS A 96 -7.82 4.19 16.15
N LEU A 97 -7.81 4.69 14.91
CA LEU A 97 -6.88 4.20 13.89
C LEU A 97 -5.42 4.35 14.33
N ARG A 98 -5.04 5.51 14.88
CA ARG A 98 -3.67 5.76 15.35
C ARG A 98 -3.30 4.80 16.47
N GLN A 99 -4.18 4.57 17.44
CA GLN A 99 -3.97 3.61 18.53
C GLN A 99 -3.81 2.17 18.00
N MET A 100 -4.66 1.76 17.06
CA MET A 100 -4.53 0.43 16.43
C MET A 100 -3.20 0.29 15.67
N MET A 101 -2.69 1.38 15.13
CA MET A 101 -1.44 1.44 14.38
C MET A 101 -0.21 1.69 15.26
N GLU A 102 -0.31 1.69 16.59
CA GLU A 102 0.84 1.84 17.50
C GLU A 102 1.16 0.52 18.22
N PRO A 103 2.42 0.01 18.18
CA PRO A 103 3.50 0.47 17.31
C PRO A 103 3.15 0.24 15.84
N LEU A 104 3.77 1.05 14.96
CA LEU A 104 3.54 0.96 13.52
C LEU A 104 3.79 -0.48 13.05
N PRO A 105 2.82 -1.12 12.39
CA PRO A 105 3.00 -2.48 11.95
C PRO A 105 4.21 -2.56 11.04
N GLU A 106 5.19 -3.38 11.43
CA GLU A 106 6.37 -3.56 10.61
C GLU A 106 5.99 -4.14 9.25
N ARG A 107 4.93 -4.96 9.23
CA ARG A 107 4.51 -5.81 8.14
C ARG A 107 3.26 -5.27 7.46
N MET A 108 3.24 -5.34 6.13
CA MET A 108 2.10 -4.92 5.32
C MET A 108 0.84 -5.74 5.63
N GLY A 109 0.99 -7.04 5.90
CA GLY A 109 -0.14 -7.88 6.30
C GLY A 109 -0.82 -7.36 7.56
N ALA A 110 -0.04 -7.16 8.62
CA ALA A 110 -0.53 -6.63 9.90
C ALA A 110 -1.13 -5.22 9.76
N PHE A 111 -0.53 -4.36 8.91
CA PHE A 111 -1.11 -3.05 8.60
C PHE A 111 -2.50 -3.18 7.97
N LEU A 112 -2.67 -4.06 6.97
CA LEU A 112 -3.93 -4.21 6.26
C LEU A 112 -5.00 -4.86 7.13
N GLU A 113 -4.63 -5.77 8.02
CA GLU A 113 -5.51 -6.34 9.03
C GLU A 113 -6.03 -5.24 9.98
N LYS A 114 -5.13 -4.40 10.52
CA LYS A 114 -5.51 -3.26 11.38
C LYS A 114 -6.39 -2.24 10.64
N MET A 115 -6.09 -1.92 9.38
CA MET A 115 -6.95 -1.06 8.55
C MET A 115 -8.33 -1.68 8.30
N HIS A 116 -8.39 -3.01 8.11
CA HIS A 116 -9.65 -3.73 7.91
C HIS A 116 -10.53 -3.68 9.15
N GLU A 117 -9.93 -4.00 10.30
CA GLU A 117 -10.58 -3.96 11.59
C GLU A 117 -11.07 -2.53 11.91
N TRP A 118 -10.23 -1.52 11.66
CA TRP A 118 -10.61 -0.12 11.82
C TRP A 118 -11.85 0.24 10.98
N MET A 119 -11.83 -0.06 9.67
CA MET A 119 -12.95 0.18 8.75
C MET A 119 -14.25 -0.53 9.17
N ASN A 120 -14.15 -1.73 9.76
CA ASN A 120 -15.31 -2.47 10.26
C ASN A 120 -15.87 -1.87 11.54
N SER A 121 -15.03 -1.17 12.31
CA SER A 121 -15.41 -0.53 13.55
C SER A 121 -15.90 0.92 13.39
N LEU A 122 -15.88 1.46 12.16
CA LEU A 122 -16.34 2.82 11.87
C LEU A 122 -17.86 2.94 12.02
N PRO A 123 -18.37 4.04 12.61
CA PRO A 123 -19.78 4.37 12.54
C PRO A 123 -20.21 4.65 11.08
N PRO A 124 -21.51 4.54 10.75
CA PRO A 124 -21.99 4.64 9.37
C PRO A 124 -21.55 5.91 8.62
N GLU A 125 -21.57 7.07 9.28
CA GLU A 125 -21.18 8.34 8.67
C GLU A 125 -19.69 8.41 8.33
N ASP A 126 -18.83 8.01 9.27
CA ASP A 126 -17.38 7.94 9.04
C ASP A 126 -17.04 6.92 7.97
N LYS A 127 -17.76 5.80 7.94
CA LYS A 127 -17.58 4.76 6.92
C LYS A 127 -17.92 5.29 5.53
N LYS A 128 -19.01 6.06 5.40
CA LYS A 128 -19.40 6.71 4.15
C LYS A 128 -18.35 7.74 3.71
N ALA A 129 -17.82 8.55 4.63
CA ALA A 129 -16.76 9.50 4.34
C ALA A 129 -15.46 8.81 3.88
N ALA A 130 -15.05 7.74 4.58
CA ALA A 130 -13.91 6.92 4.19
C ALA A 130 -14.09 6.28 2.80
N GLU A 131 -15.30 5.81 2.48
CA GLU A 131 -15.64 5.26 1.15
C GLU A 131 -15.67 6.32 0.05
N ALA A 132 -16.12 7.55 0.34
CA ALA A 132 -16.10 8.66 -0.61
C ALA A 132 -14.65 9.11 -0.91
N TYR A 133 -13.83 9.28 0.13
CA TYR A 133 -12.42 9.64 -0.01
C TYR A 133 -11.65 8.59 -0.82
N ARG A 134 -11.96 7.32 -0.60
CA ARG A 134 -11.48 6.22 -1.43
C ARG A 134 -11.80 6.41 -2.91
N GLU A 135 -13.04 6.70 -3.24
CA GLU A 135 -13.46 6.77 -4.64
C GLU A 135 -12.78 7.95 -5.34
N GLN A 136 -12.59 9.05 -4.61
CA GLN A 136 -11.78 10.18 -5.07
C GLN A 136 -10.33 9.77 -5.40
N ILE A 137 -9.68 8.98 -4.52
CA ILE A 137 -8.33 8.44 -4.77
C ILE A 137 -8.33 7.54 -6.01
N ARG A 138 -9.32 6.65 -6.16
CA ARG A 138 -9.46 5.77 -7.31
C ARG A 138 -9.58 6.56 -8.61
N GLN A 139 -10.45 7.56 -8.65
CA GLN A 139 -10.66 8.42 -9.81
C GLN A 139 -9.39 9.18 -10.18
N ARG A 140 -8.67 9.74 -9.19
CA ARG A 140 -7.36 10.38 -9.41
C ARG A 140 -6.35 9.43 -10.05
N HIS A 141 -6.27 8.18 -9.58
CA HIS A 141 -5.39 7.17 -10.19
C HIS A 141 -5.84 6.72 -11.58
N ALA A 142 -7.15 6.63 -11.83
CA ALA A 142 -7.68 6.32 -13.16
C ALA A 142 -7.36 7.45 -14.16
N ALA A 143 -7.62 8.70 -13.79
CA ALA A 143 -7.32 9.88 -14.58
C ALA A 143 -5.82 9.99 -14.91
N ARG A 144 -4.95 9.78 -13.91
CA ARG A 144 -3.49 9.79 -14.12
C ARG A 144 -3.02 8.71 -15.09
N ARG A 145 -3.66 7.53 -15.08
CA ARG A 145 -3.36 6.45 -16.03
C ARG A 145 -3.83 6.79 -17.44
N ALA A 146 -5.05 7.30 -17.58
CA ALA A 146 -5.58 7.75 -18.87
C ALA A 146 -4.70 8.83 -19.49
N PHE A 147 -4.26 9.81 -18.69
CA PHE A 147 -3.33 10.85 -19.12
C PHE A 147 -1.97 10.29 -19.56
N HIS A 148 -1.38 9.36 -18.81
CA HIS A 148 -0.12 8.72 -19.21
C HIS A 148 -0.26 7.91 -20.50
N HIS A 149 -1.38 7.21 -20.69
CA HIS A 149 -1.65 6.47 -21.91
C HIS A 149 -1.82 7.41 -23.11
N PHE A 150 -2.62 8.47 -22.95
CA PHE A 150 -2.82 9.50 -23.98
C PHE A 150 -1.48 10.11 -24.43
N LYS A 151 -0.63 10.51 -23.47
CA LYS A 151 0.70 11.07 -23.78
C LYS A 151 1.60 10.08 -24.53
N LYS A 152 1.55 8.78 -24.19
CA LYS A 152 2.37 7.75 -24.83
C LYS A 152 1.87 7.37 -26.23
N SER A 153 0.59 7.58 -26.54
CA SER A 153 0.01 7.31 -27.86
C SER A 153 0.15 8.46 -28.86
N HIS A 154 0.62 9.63 -28.41
CA HIS A 154 0.80 10.85 -29.24
C HIS A 154 2.26 11.35 -29.23
N MET A 155 3.20 10.47 -28.89
CA MET A 155 4.65 10.64 -29.07
C MET A 155 5.13 9.51 -29.97
#